data_AF-A0A1H9L943-F1
#
_entry.id   AF-A0A1H9L943-F1
#
_cell.length_a   1.000
_cell.length_b   1.000
_cell.length_c   1.000
_cell.angle_alpha   90.00
_cell.angle_beta   90.00
_cell.angle_gamma   90.00
#
_symmetry.space_group_name_H-M   'P 1'
#
loop_
_entity.id
_entity.type
_entity.pdbx_description
1 polymer ?
#
loop_
_entity_poly.entity_id
_entity_poly.type
_entity_poly.pdbx_seq_one_letter_code
_entity_poly.pdbx_strand_id
1 'polypeptide(L)' 'MVWPRLNNHPPTHQELAIMINASRETVTRAFQLLFLHKVLVREGTALRLTQPVLLKDIAEGRADPPKA' A
#
# COMPACT_ATOMS: atom_id res chain seq x y z
N MET A 1 -19.14 5.06 -11.31
CA MET A 1 -18.41 4.37 -10.22
C MET A 1 -18.28 5.35 -9.07
N VAL A 2 -19.14 5.22 -8.07
CA VAL A 2 -19.17 6.08 -6.88
C VAL A 2 -18.20 5.51 -5.85
N TRP A 3 -17.14 6.25 -5.55
CA TRP A 3 -16.16 5.85 -4.54
C TRP A 3 -16.81 5.94 -3.16
N PRO A 4 -16.75 4.89 -2.32
CA PRO A 4 -17.21 4.98 -0.95
C PRO A 4 -16.37 6.04 -0.22
N ARG A 5 -17.03 6.94 0.52
CA ARG A 5 -16.32 7.90 1.38
C ARG A 5 -15.52 7.10 2.39
N LEU A 6 -14.19 7.22 2.33
CA LEU A 6 -13.30 6.55 3.26
C LEU A 6 -13.57 7.10 4.66
N ASN A 7 -13.98 6.21 5.56
CA ASN A 7 -13.95 6.41 6.99
C ASN A 7 -12.53 6.84 7.40
N ASN A 8 -12.31 7.39 8.60
CA ASN A 8 -10.99 7.92 9.04
C ASN A 8 -9.90 6.82 9.27
N HIS A 9 -9.99 5.71 8.54
CA HIS A 9 -9.14 4.53 8.57
C HIS A 9 -8.57 4.26 7.17
N PRO A 10 -7.35 3.72 7.07
CA PRO A 10 -6.82 3.27 5.78
C PRO A 10 -7.72 2.16 5.20
N PRO A 11 -7.90 2.12 3.87
CA PRO A 11 -8.71 1.09 3.23
C PRO A 11 -8.13 -0.31 3.49
N THR A 12 -9.01 -1.29 3.60
CA THR A 12 -8.63 -2.70 3.68
C THR A 12 -7.96 -3.18 2.39
N HIS A 13 -7.19 -4.27 2.46
CA HIS A 13 -6.59 -4.86 1.26
C HIS A 13 -7.64 -5.26 0.21
N GLN A 14 -8.85 -5.61 0.64
CA GLN A 14 -9.94 -5.94 -0.29
C GLN A 14 -10.49 -4.72 -0.99
N GLU A 15 -10.70 -3.62 -0.25
CA GLU A 15 -11.13 -2.35 -0.85
C GLU A 15 -10.07 -1.87 -1.86
N LEU A 16 -8.79 -1.92 -1.49
CA LEU A 16 -7.70 -1.60 -2.42
C LEU A 16 -7.70 -2.50 -3.67
N ALA A 17 -7.85 -3.82 -3.48
CA ALA A 17 -7.89 -4.78 -4.59
C ALA A 17 -9.02 -4.44 -5.58
N ILE A 18 -10.21 -4.08 -5.06
CA ILE A 18 -11.34 -3.62 -5.88
C ILE A 18 -11.01 -2.30 -6.59
N MET A 19 -10.41 -1.34 -5.87
CA MET A 19 -10.11 0.01 -6.38
C MET A 19 -9.13 0.01 -7.57
N ILE A 20 -8.16 -0.91 -7.58
CA ILE A 20 -7.12 -0.96 -8.63
C ILE A 20 -7.23 -2.17 -9.56
N ASN A 21 -8.36 -2.89 -9.51
CA ASN A 21 -8.59 -4.10 -10.30
C ASN A 21 -7.46 -5.15 -10.15
N ALA A 22 -7.10 -5.45 -8.91
CA ALA A 22 -6.11 -6.46 -8.55
C ALA A 22 -6.73 -7.55 -7.65
N SER A 23 -6.00 -8.64 -7.41
CA SER A 23 -6.40 -9.63 -6.41
C SER A 23 -6.06 -9.15 -4.99
N ARG A 24 -6.82 -9.61 -4.00
CA ARG A 24 -6.52 -9.39 -2.57
C ARG A 24 -5.14 -9.94 -2.18
N GLU A 25 -4.76 -11.07 -2.78
CA GLU A 25 -3.46 -11.71 -2.56
C GLU A 25 -2.31 -10.84 -3.08
N THR A 26 -2.46 -10.26 -4.27
CA THR A 26 -1.49 -9.30 -4.84
C THR A 26 -1.30 -8.10 -3.92
N VAL A 27 -2.40 -7.49 -3.43
CA VAL A 27 -2.32 -6.36 -2.51
C VAL A 27 -1.66 -6.77 -1.19
N THR A 28 -2.04 -7.93 -0.64
CA THR A 28 -1.47 -8.44 0.61
C THR A 28 0.04 -8.64 0.48
N ARG A 29 0.50 -9.24 -0.62
CA ARG A 29 1.93 -9.46 -0.90
C ARG A 29 2.69 -8.15 -1.05
N ALA A 30 2.12 -7.16 -1.75
CA ALA A 30 2.73 -5.84 -1.87
C ALA A 30 2.90 -5.18 -0.49
N PHE A 31 1.85 -5.20 0.35
CA PHE A 31 1.93 -4.65 1.70
C PHE A 31 2.93 -5.40 2.59
N GLN A 32 2.99 -6.73 2.51
CA GLN A 32 3.99 -7.53 3.23
C GLN A 32 5.42 -7.09 2.88
N LEU A 33 5.73 -6.85 1.61
CA LEU A 33 7.03 -6.34 1.18
C LEU A 33 7.28 -4.92 1.74
N LEU A 34 6.29 -4.02 1.66
CA LEU A 34 6.43 -2.66 2.19
C LEU A 34 6.65 -2.64 3.70
N PHE A 35 6.01 -3.54 4.46
CA PHE A 35 6.26 -3.70 5.90
C PHE A 35 7.63 -4.30 6.20
N LEU A 36 8.01 -5.36 5.48
CA LEU A 36 9.30 -6.04 5.63
C LEU A 36 10.46 -5.06 5.46
N HIS A 37 10.38 -4.22 4.43
CA HIS A 37 11.39 -3.22 4.09
C HIS A 37 11.20 -1.90 4.84
N LYS A 38 10.30 -1.87 5.82
CA LYS A 38 9.96 -0.70 6.65
C LYS A 38 9.53 0.54 5.88
N VAL A 39 9.17 0.45 4.61
CA VAL A 39 8.62 1.55 3.77
C VAL A 39 7.26 2.00 4.31
N LEU A 40 6.49 1.04 4.80
CA LEU A 40 5.20 1.23 5.47
C LEU A 40 5.30 0.64 6.87
N VAL A 41 4.80 1.34 7.88
CA VAL A 41 4.72 0.85 9.26
C VAL A 41 3.32 1.06 9.83
N ARG A 42 2.95 0.23 10.79
CA ARG A 42 1.68 0.38 11.51
C ARG A 42 1.90 1.22 12.76
N GLU A 43 1.14 2.29 12.90
CA GLU A 43 1.12 3.14 14.09
C GLU A 43 -0.30 3.14 14.65
N GLY A 44 -0.55 2.27 15.64
CA GLY A 44 -1.89 2.06 16.20
C GLY A 44 -2.87 1.57 15.12
N THR A 45 -3.90 2.38 14.85
CA THR A 45 -4.92 2.14 13.81
C THR A 45 -4.59 2.78 12.46
N ALA A 46 -3.50 3.53 12.39
CA ALA A 46 -3.04 4.20 11.18
C ALA A 46 -1.89 3.45 10.50
N LEU A 47 -1.68 3.78 9.24
CA LEU A 47 -0.51 3.37 8.47
C LEU A 47 0.34 4.61 8.21
N ARG A 48 1.64 4.50 8.47
CA ARG A 48 2.61 5.57 8.24
C ARG A 48 3.61 5.15 7.17
N LEU A 49 3.81 6.04 6.21
CA LEU A 49 4.91 5.95 5.26
C LEU A 49 6.17 6.53 5.90
N THR A 50 7.21 5.72 6.01
CA THR A 50 8.53 6.15 6.50
C THR A 50 9.41 6.65 5.37
N GLN A 51 9.23 6.10 4.16
CA GLN A 51 10.03 6.36 2.96
C GLN A 51 9.12 6.77 1.80
N PRO A 52 8.38 7.90 1.89
CA PRO A 52 7.44 8.32 0.86
C PRO A 52 8.12 8.61 -0.49
N VAL A 53 9.37 9.08 -0.48
CA VAL A 53 10.14 9.34 -1.71
C VAL A 53 10.43 8.03 -2.45
N LEU A 54 10.91 7.01 -1.74
CA LEU A 54 11.16 5.69 -2.34
C LEU A 54 9.88 5.09 -2.94
N LEU A 55 8.77 5.15 -2.20
CA LEU A 55 7.50 4.64 -2.70
C LEU A 55 7.03 5.38 -3.96
N LYS A 56 7.27 6.70 -4.01
CA LYS A 56 6.97 7.52 -5.19
C LYS A 56 7.85 7.13 -6.38
N ASP A 57 9.16 6.96 -6.18
CA ASP A 57 10.07 6.55 -7.26
C ASP A 57 9.76 5.15 -7.78
N ILE A 58 9.32 4.22 -6.93
CA ILE A 58 8.82 2.90 -7.36
C ILE A 58 7.56 3.08 -8.23
N ALA A 59 6.60 3.88 -7.78
CA ALA A 59 5.36 4.13 -8.53
C ALA A 59 5.60 4.83 -9.88
N GLU A 60 6.64 5.65 -9.98
CA GLU A 60 7.05 6.35 -11.19
C GLU A 60 8.05 5.54 -12.05
N GLY A 61 8.40 4.31 -11.63
CA GLY A 61 9.32 3.43 -12.36
C GLY A 61 10.79 3.87 -12.34
N ARG A 62 11.16 4.79 -11.44
CA ARG A 62 12.55 5.26 -11.26
C ARG A 62 13.37 4.38 -10.32
N ALA A 63 12.72 3.53 -9.53
CA ALA A 63 13.34 2.57 -8.64
C ALA A 63 12.64 1.20 -8.75
N ASP A 64 13.40 0.12 -8.53
CA ASP A 64 12.85 -1.23 -8.45
C ASP A 64 12.18 -1.43 -7.06
N PRO A 65 10.99 -2.06 -6.99
CA PRO A 65 10.39 -2.39 -5.71
C PRO A 65 11.29 -3.35 -4.92
N PRO A 66 11.31 -3.23 -3.59
CA PRO A 66 12.14 -4.09 -2.78
C PRO A 66 11.70 -5.55 -2.92
N LYS A 67 12.68 -6.45 -3.11
CA LYS A 67 12.46 -7.88 -3.35
C LYS A 67 12.29 -8.65 -2.03
N ALA A 68 11.61 -9.79 -2.10
CA ALA A 68 11.42 -10.71 -0.98
C ALA A 68 12.76 -11.36 -0.56
#